data_AF-A0A382J5K5-F1
#
_entry.id   AF-A0A382J5K5-F1
#
_cell.length_a   1.000
_cell.length_b   1.000
_cell.length_c   1.000
_cell.angle_alpha   90.00
_cell.angle_beta   90.00
_cell.angle_gamma   90.00
#
_symmetry.space_group_name_H-M   'P 1'
#
loop_
_entity.id
_entity.type
_entity.pdbx_description
1 polymer ?
#
loop_
_entity_poly.entity_id
_entity_poly.type
_entity_poly.pdbx_seq_one_letter_code
_entity_poly.pdbx_strand_id
1 'polypeptide(L)'
;MAEEKRGIEETKDILDFVFSFVEAVGKAKKDGEMSWSDARYFIDPVKKLFEAVDDIEEVLPEIEDLSEEEYDQLVEYVKEKWDYEEENLDWVVDTAIEAGRGVLTLINMQKS
;
A
#
# COMPACT_ATOMS: atom_id res chain seq x y z
N MET A 1 1.66 -17.63 -14.93
CA MET A 1 0.20 -17.88 -14.99
C MET A 1 -0.43 -18.05 -13.61
N ALA A 2 0.00 -19.01 -12.77
CA ALA A 2 -0.47 -19.13 -11.38
C ALA A 2 0.49 -18.50 -10.36
N GLU A 3 1.81 -18.53 -10.62
CA GLU A 3 2.83 -17.77 -9.86
C GLU A 3 2.70 -16.25 -10.11
N GLU A 4 2.72 -15.79 -11.38
CA GLU A 4 2.42 -14.37 -11.76
C GLU A 4 1.12 -13.78 -11.17
N LYS A 5 0.15 -14.63 -10.78
CA LYS A 5 -1.12 -14.18 -10.21
C LYS A 5 -1.14 -14.11 -8.70
N ARG A 6 -0.19 -14.75 -8.03
CA ARG A 6 -0.04 -14.60 -6.57
C ARG A 6 0.76 -13.34 -6.31
N GLY A 7 1.98 -13.26 -6.86
CA GLY A 7 2.92 -12.17 -6.60
C GLY A 7 2.33 -10.75 -6.65
N ILE A 8 1.62 -10.41 -7.71
CA ILE A 8 1.06 -9.06 -7.81
C ILE A 8 0.04 -8.72 -6.71
N GLU A 9 -0.66 -9.71 -6.13
CA GLU A 9 -1.68 -9.47 -5.10
C GLU A 9 -1.05 -9.02 -3.78
N GLU A 10 0.10 -9.56 -3.37
CA GLU A 10 0.80 -9.11 -2.17
C GLU A 10 1.25 -7.63 -2.30
N THR A 11 1.69 -7.22 -3.50
CA THR A 11 2.03 -5.81 -3.75
C THR A 11 0.79 -4.92 -3.78
N LYS A 12 -0.35 -5.40 -4.30
CA LYS A 12 -1.63 -4.67 -4.24
C LYS A 12 -2.09 -4.43 -2.80
N ASP A 13 -1.90 -5.40 -1.90
CA ASP A 13 -2.25 -5.26 -0.48
C ASP A 13 -1.45 -4.16 0.20
N ILE A 14 -0.17 -4.00 -0.15
CA ILE A 14 0.65 -2.88 0.31
C ILE A 14 0.12 -1.54 -0.21
N LEU A 15 -0.15 -1.45 -1.51
CA LEU A 15 -0.70 -0.23 -2.10
C LEU A 15 -2.03 0.12 -1.42
N ASP A 16 -2.86 -0.88 -1.17
CA ASP A 16 -4.12 -0.75 -0.45
C ASP A 16 -3.95 -0.20 0.97
N PHE A 17 -2.94 -0.67 1.70
CA PHE A 17 -2.56 -0.10 2.98
C PHE A 17 -2.14 1.38 2.83
N VAL A 18 -1.19 1.67 1.95
CA VAL A 18 -0.61 3.01 1.81
C VAL A 18 -1.65 4.04 1.39
N PHE A 19 -2.42 3.77 0.33
CA PHE A 19 -3.44 4.70 -0.15
C PHE A 19 -4.59 4.86 0.84
N SER A 20 -5.05 3.78 1.49
CA SER A 20 -6.08 3.91 2.53
C SER A 20 -5.59 4.74 3.72
N PHE A 21 -4.31 4.62 4.09
CA PHE A 21 -3.70 5.42 5.14
C PHE A 21 -3.63 6.90 4.75
N VAL A 22 -3.19 7.22 3.52
CA VAL A 22 -3.14 8.60 3.01
C VAL A 22 -4.54 9.23 2.94
N GLU A 23 -5.54 8.49 2.47
CA GLU A 23 -6.93 8.95 2.47
C GLU A 23 -7.44 9.23 3.89
N ALA A 24 -7.11 8.35 4.85
CA ALA A 24 -7.45 8.54 6.26
C ALA A 24 -6.81 9.81 6.85
N VAL A 25 -5.54 10.08 6.53
CA VAL A 25 -4.86 11.35 6.89
C VAL A 25 -5.59 12.54 6.28
N GLY A 26 -5.97 12.47 5.01
CA GLY A 26 -6.74 13.53 4.34
C GLY A 26 -8.08 13.82 5.00
N LYS A 27 -8.81 12.77 5.40
CA LYS A 27 -10.09 12.89 6.13
C LYS A 27 -9.89 13.48 7.53
N ALA A 28 -8.88 13.02 8.26
CA ALA A 28 -8.62 13.41 9.64
C ALA A 28 -8.06 14.84 9.77
N LYS A 29 -7.32 15.33 8.77
CA LYS A 29 -6.69 16.66 8.83
C LYS A 29 -7.65 17.82 8.52
N LYS A 30 -8.89 17.54 8.11
CA LYS A 30 -9.79 18.53 7.48
C LYS A 30 -10.08 19.76 8.35
N ASP A 31 -10.12 19.60 9.67
CA ASP A 31 -10.33 20.69 10.64
C ASP A 31 -9.05 21.13 11.37
N GLY A 32 -7.90 20.52 11.04
CA GLY A 32 -6.58 20.87 11.58
C GLY A 32 -6.24 20.24 12.92
N GLU A 33 -7.12 19.45 13.53
CA GLU A 33 -6.89 18.79 14.82
C GLU A 33 -7.31 17.32 14.78
N MET A 34 -6.50 16.43 15.34
CA MET A 34 -6.85 15.01 15.40
C MET A 34 -7.83 14.75 16.55
N SER A 35 -9.08 14.39 16.24
CA SER A 35 -10.08 14.00 17.23
C SER A 35 -10.21 12.48 17.38
N TRP A 36 -10.88 12.03 18.45
CA TRP A 36 -11.26 10.62 18.61
C TRP A 36 -12.17 10.12 17.49
N SER A 37 -13.03 10.99 16.95
CA SER A 37 -13.85 10.64 15.79
C SER A 37 -13.03 10.44 14.52
N ASP A 38 -11.85 11.07 14.39
CA ASP A 38 -11.00 10.93 13.22
C ASP A 38 -10.16 9.65 13.28
N ALA A 39 -9.83 9.19 14.48
CA ALA A 39 -9.10 7.93 14.68
C ALA A 39 -9.80 6.73 14.01
N ARG A 40 -11.14 6.78 13.86
CA ARG A 40 -11.90 5.72 13.18
C ARG A 40 -11.51 5.54 11.70
N TYR A 41 -11.04 6.60 11.03
CA TYR A 41 -10.64 6.52 9.62
C TYR A 41 -9.41 5.61 9.43
N PHE A 42 -8.61 5.43 10.50
CA PHE A 42 -7.40 4.61 10.47
C PHE A 42 -7.65 3.14 10.81
N ILE A 43 -8.85 2.74 11.20
CA ILE A 43 -9.14 1.34 11.56
C ILE A 43 -8.88 0.40 10.38
N ASP A 44 -9.42 0.72 9.21
CA ASP A 44 -9.26 -0.13 8.03
C ASP A 44 -7.83 -0.11 7.47
N PRO A 45 -7.14 1.04 7.35
CA PRO A 45 -5.71 1.06 7.03
C PRO A 45 -4.86 0.21 7.97
N VAL A 46 -5.13 0.27 9.28
CA VAL A 46 -4.39 -0.54 10.26
C VAL A 46 -4.66 -2.03 10.05
N LYS A 47 -5.90 -2.46 9.78
CA LYS A 47 -6.19 -3.88 9.48
C LYS A 47 -5.41 -4.38 8.27
N LYS A 48 -5.38 -3.60 7.19
CA LYS A 48 -4.59 -3.95 5.99
C LYS A 48 -3.10 -4.05 6.29
N LEU A 49 -2.57 -3.17 7.15
CA LEU A 49 -1.19 -3.30 7.61
C LEU A 49 -0.97 -4.61 8.39
N PHE A 50 -1.91 -5.04 9.24
CA PHE A 50 -1.82 -6.33 9.93
C PHE A 50 -1.79 -7.50 8.94
N GLU A 51 -2.67 -7.49 7.95
CA GLU A 51 -2.72 -8.51 6.88
C GLU A 51 -1.37 -8.57 6.14
N ALA A 52 -0.84 -7.43 5.66
CA ALA A 52 0.47 -7.37 4.99
C ALA A 52 1.67 -7.76 5.90
N VAL A 53 1.55 -7.59 7.22
CA VAL A 53 2.59 -7.98 8.19
C VAL A 53 2.57 -9.46 8.52
N ASP A 54 1.40 -10.10 8.46
CA ASP A 54 1.25 -11.54 8.66
C ASP A 54 1.87 -12.30 7.48
N ASP A 55 1.76 -11.76 6.26
CA ASP A 55 2.30 -12.36 5.02
C ASP A 55 3.64 -11.74 4.57
N ILE A 56 4.34 -11.04 5.47
CA ILE A 56 5.53 -10.23 5.15
C ILE A 56 6.69 -11.01 4.48
N GLU A 57 6.81 -12.31 4.76
CA GLU A 57 7.85 -13.18 4.18
C GLU A 57 7.63 -13.42 2.68
N GLU A 58 6.38 -13.30 2.22
CA GLU A 58 5.99 -13.44 0.81
C GLU A 58 5.97 -12.07 0.12
N VAL A 59 5.52 -11.04 0.84
CA VAL A 59 5.35 -9.67 0.33
C VAL A 59 6.67 -8.98 -0.02
N LEU A 60 7.70 -9.06 0.83
CA LEU A 60 8.96 -8.32 0.59
C LEU A 60 9.75 -8.82 -0.63
N PRO A 61 9.96 -10.14 -0.82
CA PRO A 61 10.62 -10.66 -2.02
C PRO A 61 9.89 -10.28 -3.31
N GLU A 62 8.56 -10.27 -3.27
CA GLU A 62 7.73 -9.98 -4.42
C GLU A 62 7.88 -8.55 -4.92
N ILE A 63 7.87 -7.56 -4.01
CA ILE A 63 8.16 -6.16 -4.36
C ILE A 63 9.53 -6.04 -5.05
N GLU A 64 10.50 -6.87 -4.65
CA GLU A 64 11.86 -6.84 -5.20
C GLU A 64 11.98 -7.52 -6.58
N ASP A 65 11.02 -8.36 -6.96
CA ASP A 65 11.01 -9.14 -8.21
C ASP A 65 9.89 -8.74 -9.19
N LEU A 66 9.28 -7.56 -9.00
CA LEU A 66 8.24 -7.05 -9.90
C LEU A 66 8.74 -6.92 -11.34
N SER A 67 8.05 -7.58 -12.26
CA SER A 67 8.21 -7.38 -13.70
C SER A 67 7.60 -6.07 -14.19
N GLU A 68 7.98 -5.64 -15.41
CA GLU A 68 7.39 -4.47 -16.07
C GLU A 68 5.88 -4.68 -16.30
N GLU A 69 5.46 -5.89 -16.69
CA GLU A 69 4.04 -6.21 -16.88
C GLU A 69 3.23 -6.22 -15.58
N GLU A 70 3.83 -6.62 -14.45
CA GLU A 70 3.19 -6.53 -13.13
C GLU A 70 3.11 -5.09 -12.67
N TYR A 71 4.16 -4.30 -12.90
CA TYR A 71 4.16 -2.87 -12.62
C TYR A 71 3.03 -2.14 -13.36
N ASP A 72 2.89 -2.34 -14.67
CA ASP A 72 1.82 -1.75 -15.47
C ASP A 72 0.43 -2.11 -14.93
N GLN A 73 0.25 -3.34 -14.45
CA GLN A 73 -0.99 -3.77 -13.81
C GLN A 73 -1.23 -3.09 -12.46
N LEU A 74 -0.19 -2.81 -11.68
CA LEU A 74 -0.30 -2.05 -10.42
C LEU A 74 -0.67 -0.60 -10.70
N VAL A 75 -0.11 0.02 -11.74
CA VAL A 75 -0.46 1.37 -12.18
C VAL A 75 -1.94 1.44 -12.56
N GLU A 76 -2.41 0.52 -13.41
CA GLU A 76 -3.84 0.48 -13.78
C GLU A 76 -4.73 0.20 -12.58
N TYR A 77 -4.32 -0.71 -11.68
CA TYR A 77 -5.05 -0.98 -10.44
C TYR A 77 -5.21 0.26 -9.57
N VAL A 78 -4.15 1.04 -9.39
CA VAL A 78 -4.20 2.26 -8.59
C VAL A 78 -5.09 3.32 -9.23
N LYS A 79 -5.00 3.47 -10.55
CA LYS A 79 -5.86 4.36 -11.33
C LYS A 79 -7.34 4.04 -11.12
N GLU A 80 -7.72 2.78 -11.34
CA GLU A 80 -9.12 2.34 -11.28
C GLU A 80 -9.69 2.43 -9.86
N LYS A 81 -8.89 2.07 -8.85
CA LYS A 81 -9.37 1.94 -7.47
C LYS A 81 -9.31 3.23 -6.67
N TRP A 82 -8.26 4.03 -6.86
CA TRP A 82 -7.96 5.20 -6.03
C TRP A 82 -8.22 6.53 -6.73
N ASP A 83 -8.71 6.52 -7.97
CA ASP A 83 -9.17 7.69 -8.73
C ASP A 83 -8.09 8.79 -8.86
N TYR A 84 -6.84 8.38 -9.07
CA TYR A 84 -5.73 9.30 -9.34
C TYR A 84 -5.73 9.77 -10.79
N GLU A 85 -5.39 11.05 -11.01
CA GLU A 85 -5.20 11.60 -12.36
C GLU A 85 -3.92 11.03 -13.00
N GLU A 86 -3.93 10.87 -14.33
CA GLU A 86 -2.85 10.19 -15.08
C GLU A 86 -1.50 10.92 -15.05
N GLU A 87 -1.47 12.24 -14.81
CA GLU A 87 -0.20 12.97 -14.75
C GLU A 87 0.60 12.58 -13.50
N ASN A 88 1.69 11.82 -13.71
CA ASN A 88 2.63 11.29 -12.72
C ASN A 88 2.14 10.07 -11.92
N LEU A 89 1.16 9.32 -12.43
CA LEU A 89 0.65 8.14 -11.74
C LEU A 89 1.75 7.10 -11.46
N ASP A 90 2.65 6.84 -12.41
CA ASP A 90 3.79 5.92 -12.22
C ASP A 90 4.64 6.33 -11.01
N TRP A 91 4.97 7.62 -10.90
CA TRP A 91 5.73 8.14 -9.77
C TRP A 91 4.98 8.01 -8.43
N VAL A 92 3.65 8.17 -8.44
CA VAL A 92 2.81 7.96 -7.25
C VAL A 92 2.84 6.49 -6.83
N VAL A 93 2.76 5.57 -7.78
CA VAL A 93 2.81 4.12 -7.54
C VAL A 93 4.18 3.73 -7.00
N ASP A 94 5.27 4.17 -7.62
CA ASP A 94 6.65 3.94 -7.14
C ASP A 94 6.81 4.41 -5.69
N THR A 95 6.38 5.64 -5.41
CA THR A 95 6.49 6.24 -4.08
C THR A 95 5.68 5.46 -3.05
N ALA A 96 4.49 4.96 -3.43
CA ALA A 96 3.65 4.16 -2.55
C ALA A 96 4.28 2.79 -2.26
N ILE A 97 4.83 2.11 -3.27
CA ILE A 97 5.54 0.84 -3.12
C ILE A 97 6.75 1.02 -2.18
N GLU A 98 7.58 2.04 -2.42
CA GLU A 98 8.74 2.34 -1.58
C GLU A 98 8.35 2.62 -0.12
N ALA A 99 7.31 3.43 0.09
CA ALA A 99 6.82 3.75 1.44
C ALA A 99 6.31 2.51 2.17
N GLY A 100 5.48 1.70 1.50
CA GLY A 100 4.94 0.47 2.04
C GLY A 100 6.02 -0.56 2.38
N ARG A 101 6.95 -0.81 1.44
CA ARG A 101 8.14 -1.66 1.65
C ARG A 101 8.96 -1.19 2.84
N GLY A 102 9.18 0.13 2.97
CA GLY A 102 9.92 0.70 4.09
C GLY A 102 9.26 0.42 5.44
N VAL A 103 7.94 0.60 5.54
CA VAL A 103 7.17 0.28 6.74
C VAL A 103 7.29 -1.21 7.09
N LEU A 104 7.05 -2.10 6.12
CA LEU A 104 7.15 -3.55 6.34
C LEU A 104 8.56 -3.96 6.76
N THR A 105 9.60 -3.45 6.09
CA THR A 105 11.00 -3.73 6.43
C THR A 105 11.30 -3.35 7.89
N LEU A 106 10.86 -2.18 8.34
CA LEU A 106 11.04 -1.75 9.74
C LEU A 106 10.33 -2.69 10.73
N ILE A 107 9.11 -3.13 10.41
CA ILE A 107 8.36 -4.08 11.24
C ILE A 107 9.08 -5.44 11.29
N ASN A 108 9.58 -5.93 10.15
CA ASN A 108 10.34 -7.18 10.09
C ASN A 108 11.60 -7.12 10.97
N MET A 109 12.31 -5.99 10.94
CA MET A 109 13.49 -5.78 11.79
C MET A 109 13.16 -5.76 13.29
N GLN A 110 11.95 -5.36 13.70
CA GLN A 110 11.51 -5.42 15.10
C GLN A 110 11.17 -6.84 15.58
N LYS A 111 10.81 -7.76 14.67
CA LYS A 111 10.54 -9.17 15.00
C LYS A 111 11.83 -9.97 15.32
N SER A 112 13.01 -9.34 15.18
CA SER A 112 14.35 -9.91 15.47
C SER A 112 14.77 -9.81 16.94
#